data_AF-A0A9E5F0T4-F1
#
_entry.id   AF-A0A9E5F0T4-F1
#
_cell.length_a   1.000
_cell.length_b   1.000
_cell.length_c   1.000
_cell.angle_alpha   90.00
_cell.angle_beta   90.00
_cell.angle_gamma   90.00
#
_symmetry.space_group_name_H-M   'P 1'
#
loop_
_entity.id
_entity.type
_entity.pdbx_description
1 polymer ?
#
loop_
_entity_poly.entity_id
_entity_poly.type
_entity_poly.pdbx_seq_one_letter_code
_entity_poly.pdbx_strand_id
1 'polypeptide(L)'
;KFFKELGDSEEHASFRFDLNDEIKENHERIATGLSDSAPGDNRVALAISEIQNEKFLPAGELGGTVSLTVNESVNNLVSQVGISTQHETQMFEHQKAIVDQLENYRQSFSGVNLEEEALDMIKYQTVFNASAKAMKVGESLLETVLSLKD
;
A
#
# COMPACT_ATOMS: atom_id res chain seq x y z
N LYS A 1 -14.86 39.81 12.21
CA LYS A 1 -14.12 38.61 12.70
C LYS A 1 -13.09 38.24 11.64
N PHE A 2 -11.93 37.70 12.02
CA PHE A 2 -10.87 37.39 11.06
C PHE A 2 -11.26 36.23 10.13
N PHE A 3 -11.77 35.14 10.70
CA PHE A 3 -12.28 33.99 9.95
C PHE A 3 -13.80 34.10 9.71
N LYS A 4 -14.25 33.44 8.65
CA LYS A 4 -15.67 33.19 8.37
C LYS A 4 -16.24 32.27 9.46
N GLU A 5 -17.51 32.46 9.80
CA GLU A 5 -18.17 31.57 10.75
C GLU A 5 -18.38 30.19 10.12
N LEU A 6 -17.95 29.16 10.84
CA LEU A 6 -18.01 27.75 10.41
C LEU A 6 -19.45 27.17 10.46
N GLY A 7 -20.42 27.91 11.00
CA GLY A 7 -21.79 27.44 11.26
C GLY A 7 -21.84 26.37 12.35
N ASP A 8 -23.03 25.82 12.60
CA ASP A 8 -23.27 24.88 13.73
C ASP A 8 -22.93 23.42 13.42
N SER A 9 -22.67 23.09 12.15
CA SER A 9 -22.32 21.72 11.76
C SER A 9 -20.82 21.48 11.98
N GLU A 10 -20.44 20.39 12.63
CA GLU A 10 -19.04 19.93 12.72
C GLU A 10 -18.58 19.19 11.46
N GLU A 11 -19.53 18.76 10.62
CA GLU A 11 -19.25 17.99 9.42
C GLU A 11 -18.53 18.87 8.38
N HIS A 12 -17.39 18.40 7.87
CA HIS A 12 -16.56 19.13 6.90
C HIS A 12 -16.13 20.54 7.35
N ALA A 13 -16.04 20.82 8.66
CA ALA A 13 -15.63 22.14 9.16
C ALA A 13 -14.27 22.58 8.62
N SER A 14 -13.32 21.64 8.43
CA SER A 14 -12.02 21.92 7.82
C SER A 14 -12.11 22.45 6.38
N PHE A 15 -13.08 21.98 5.58
CA PHE A 15 -13.29 22.45 4.21
C PHE A 15 -13.98 23.82 4.15
N ARG A 16 -14.65 24.21 5.24
CA ARG A 16 -15.37 25.48 5.36
C ARG A 16 -14.54 26.55 6.08
N PHE A 17 -13.35 26.20 6.55
CA PHE A 17 -12.43 27.15 7.16
C PHE A 17 -11.91 28.13 6.12
N ASP A 18 -12.25 29.41 6.30
CA ASP A 18 -11.95 30.45 5.33
C ASP A 18 -11.83 31.82 5.99
N LEU A 19 -11.18 32.77 5.31
CA LEU A 19 -11.12 34.17 5.73
C LEU A 19 -12.47 34.86 5.51
N ASN A 20 -12.75 35.87 6.33
CA ASN A 20 -13.90 36.73 6.11
C ASN A 20 -13.79 37.44 4.74
N ASP A 21 -14.89 37.48 3.99
CA ASP A 21 -14.92 38.03 2.63
C ASP A 21 -14.45 39.50 2.59
N GLU A 22 -14.76 40.30 3.64
CA GLU A 22 -14.31 41.69 3.73
C GLU A 22 -12.77 41.83 3.82
N ILE A 23 -12.10 40.85 4.43
CA ILE A 23 -10.62 40.85 4.56
C ILE A 23 -9.98 40.39 3.26
N LYS A 24 -10.61 39.44 2.55
CA LYS A 24 -10.13 38.98 1.24
C LYS A 24 -10.21 40.06 0.18
N GLU A 25 -11.30 40.83 0.20
CA GLU A 25 -11.51 41.94 -0.72
C GLU A 25 -10.59 43.12 -0.40
N ASN A 26 -10.26 43.34 0.89
CA ASN A 26 -9.33 44.37 1.29
C ASN A 26 -8.44 43.96 2.48
N HIS A 27 -7.18 43.64 2.17
CA HIS A 27 -6.16 43.25 3.14
C HIS A 27 -5.74 44.38 4.11
N GLU A 28 -5.99 45.65 3.78
CA GLU A 28 -5.72 46.79 4.68
C GLU A 28 -6.62 46.79 5.92
N ARG A 29 -7.68 45.96 5.92
CA ARG A 29 -8.55 45.76 7.08
C ARG A 29 -7.92 44.87 8.16
N ILE A 30 -6.74 44.30 7.94
CA ILE A 30 -6.01 43.53 8.94
C ILE A 30 -5.31 44.50 9.90
N ALA A 31 -5.77 44.52 11.16
CA ALA A 31 -5.14 45.32 12.20
C ALA A 31 -3.77 44.73 12.59
N THR A 32 -2.69 45.46 12.35
CA THR A 32 -1.33 45.08 12.76
C THR A 32 -0.91 45.70 14.10
N GLY A 33 -1.54 46.81 14.48
CA GLY A 33 -1.30 47.55 15.72
C GLY A 33 -2.30 47.21 16.81
N LEU A 34 -1.92 47.43 18.07
CA LEU A 34 -2.78 47.21 19.23
C LEU A 34 -3.63 48.44 19.55
N SER A 35 -3.13 49.63 19.20
CA SER A 35 -3.79 50.91 19.47
C SER A 35 -4.35 51.52 18.19
N ASP A 36 -5.52 52.15 18.30
CA ASP A 36 -6.12 52.88 17.19
C ASP A 36 -5.25 54.09 16.81
N SER A 37 -5.14 54.38 15.51
CA SER A 37 -4.40 55.51 14.95
C SER A 37 -2.94 55.63 15.44
N ALA A 38 -2.23 54.49 15.53
CA ALA A 38 -0.80 54.43 15.85
C ALA A 38 0.03 53.98 14.63
N PRO A 39 0.47 54.91 13.74
CA PRO A 39 1.29 54.58 12.59
C PRO A 39 2.58 53.85 13.00
N GLY A 40 2.83 52.69 12.41
CA GLY A 40 4.01 51.87 12.69
C GLY A 40 3.85 50.87 13.85
N ASP A 41 2.69 50.81 14.52
CA ASP A 41 2.43 49.77 15.51
C ASP A 41 2.22 48.40 14.84
N ASN A 42 3.08 47.44 15.19
CA ASN A 42 3.07 46.07 14.68
C ASN A 42 2.91 45.02 15.80
N ARG A 43 2.51 45.42 17.00
CA ARG A 43 2.43 44.52 18.17
C ARG A 43 1.48 43.34 17.97
N VAL A 44 0.38 43.50 17.24
CA VAL A 44 -0.54 42.39 16.94
C VAL A 44 0.10 41.43 15.96
N ALA A 45 0.77 41.95 14.92
CA ALA A 45 1.52 41.10 13.98
C ALA A 45 2.64 40.32 14.68
N LEU A 46 3.34 40.94 15.63
CA LEU A 46 4.35 40.28 16.45
C LEU A 46 3.72 39.20 17.35
N ALA A 47 2.61 39.49 18.02
CA ALA A 47 1.89 38.51 18.83
C ALA A 47 1.43 37.30 18.01
N ILE A 48 0.92 37.51 16.78
CA ILE A 48 0.55 36.43 15.86
C ILE A 48 1.79 35.61 15.47
N SER A 49 2.93 36.26 15.21
CA SER A 49 4.19 35.57 14.92
C SER A 49 4.66 34.68 16.08
N GLU A 50 4.35 35.05 17.33
CA GLU A 50 4.69 34.24 18.50
C GLU A 50 3.76 33.04 18.72
N ILE A 51 2.53 33.05 18.18
CA ILE A 51 1.58 31.92 18.31
C ILE A 51 2.20 30.60 17.81
N GLN A 52 3.07 30.64 16.80
CA GLN A 52 3.74 29.43 16.30
C GLN A 52 4.64 28.76 17.35
N ASN A 53 5.13 29.53 18.33
CA ASN A 53 5.98 29.10 19.44
C ASN A 53 5.16 28.75 20.70
N GLU A 54 3.89 29.16 20.74
CA GLU A 54 3.01 28.92 21.88
C GLU A 54 2.48 27.49 21.90
N LYS A 55 2.40 26.93 23.11
CA LYS A 55 1.93 25.57 23.36
C LYS A 55 0.46 25.61 23.76
N PHE A 56 -0.44 25.40 22.81
CA PHE A 56 -1.88 25.46 23.05
C PHE A 56 -2.68 24.33 22.37
N LEU A 57 -2.05 23.53 21.51
CA LEU A 57 -2.72 22.40 20.88
C LEU A 57 -2.72 21.19 21.82
N PRO A 58 -3.85 20.49 21.99
CA PRO A 58 -3.87 19.26 22.76
C PRO A 58 -2.98 18.19 22.10
N ALA A 59 -2.25 17.43 22.92
CA ALA A 59 -1.43 16.32 22.42
C ALA A 59 -2.26 15.15 21.82
N GLY A 60 -3.59 15.19 21.87
CA GLY A 60 -4.46 14.14 21.33
C GLY A 60 -4.24 12.79 22.01
N GLU A 61 -4.28 11.70 21.23
CA GLU A 61 -4.12 10.31 21.71
C GLU A 61 -2.71 9.97 22.21
N LEU A 62 -1.73 10.88 22.10
CA LEU A 62 -0.36 10.66 22.59
C LEU A 62 -0.23 10.64 24.12
N GLY A 63 -1.30 10.93 24.86
CA GLY A 63 -1.34 10.82 26.32
C GLY A 63 -0.54 11.92 27.03
N GLY A 64 -1.25 12.76 27.78
CA GLY A 64 -0.65 13.73 28.70
C GLY A 64 -1.25 15.12 28.59
N THR A 65 -1.19 15.87 29.70
CA THR A 65 -1.57 17.29 29.81
C THR A 65 -0.53 18.22 29.14
N VAL A 66 0.11 17.75 28.07
CA VAL A 66 1.16 18.50 27.39
C VAL A 66 0.53 19.20 26.20
N SER A 67 0.59 20.53 26.20
CA SER A 67 0.21 21.32 25.04
C SER A 67 1.38 21.37 24.06
N LEU A 68 1.07 21.26 22.78
CA LEU A 68 2.03 21.28 21.67
C LEU A 68 1.96 22.62 20.94
N THR A 69 3.09 23.00 20.35
CA THR A 69 3.13 24.03 19.31
C THR A 69 2.48 23.50 18.03
N VAL A 70 2.13 24.43 17.12
CA VAL A 70 1.62 24.08 15.78
C VAL A 70 2.61 23.17 15.04
N ASN A 71 3.90 23.50 15.08
CA ASN A 71 4.95 22.72 14.41
C ASN A 71 5.12 21.33 15.02
N GLU A 72 5.13 21.20 16.35
CA GLU A 72 5.20 19.89 17.02
C GLU A 72 3.99 19.02 16.65
N SER A 73 2.79 19.59 16.63
CA SER A 73 1.55 18.86 16.27
C SER A 73 1.59 18.33 14.83
N VAL A 74 1.99 19.18 13.86
CA VAL A 74 2.12 18.77 12.45
C VAL A 74 3.20 17.69 12.28
N ASN A 75 4.37 17.87 12.91
CA ASN A 75 5.45 16.87 12.85
C ASN A 75 5.01 15.52 13.45
N ASN A 76 4.26 15.55 14.55
CA ASN A 76 3.72 14.34 15.16
C ASN A 76 2.70 13.64 14.27
N LEU A 77 1.84 14.39 13.59
CA LEU A 77 0.88 13.83 12.63
C LEU A 77 1.62 13.15 11.47
N VAL A 78 2.59 13.82 10.87
CA VAL A 78 3.41 13.28 9.77
C VAL A 78 4.18 12.03 10.24
N SER A 79 4.74 12.07 11.44
CA SER A 79 5.45 10.93 12.04
C SER A 79 4.53 9.72 12.24
N GLN A 80 3.33 9.91 12.77
CA GLN A 80 2.35 8.83 12.93
C GLN A 80 1.97 8.18 11.60
N VAL A 81 1.69 9.01 10.58
CA VAL A 81 1.40 8.51 9.23
C VAL A 81 2.59 7.75 8.66
N GLY A 82 3.81 8.26 8.85
CA GLY A 82 5.05 7.60 8.41
C GLY A 82 5.27 6.25 9.08
N ILE A 83 5.11 6.17 10.40
CA ILE A 83 5.23 4.93 11.18
C ILE A 83 4.18 3.92 10.76
N SER A 84 2.92 4.34 10.63
CA SER A 84 1.82 3.45 10.19
C SER A 84 2.08 2.92 8.78
N THR A 85 2.48 3.79 7.84
CA THR A 85 2.81 3.38 6.47
C THR A 85 3.97 2.39 6.44
N GLN A 86 5.01 2.65 7.22
CA GLN A 86 6.17 1.76 7.33
C GLN A 86 5.79 0.39 7.90
N HIS A 87 4.93 0.36 8.92
CA HIS A 87 4.41 -0.86 9.52
C HIS A 87 3.62 -1.69 8.50
N GLU A 88 2.66 -1.07 7.81
CA GLU A 88 1.85 -1.76 6.80
C GLU A 88 2.69 -2.28 5.62
N THR A 89 3.71 -1.52 5.20
CA THR A 89 4.63 -1.94 4.14
C THR A 89 5.43 -3.18 4.56
N GLN A 90 5.98 -3.19 5.78
CA GLN A 90 6.71 -4.36 6.30
C GLN A 90 5.80 -5.58 6.43
N MET A 91 4.56 -5.38 6.89
CA MET A 91 3.57 -6.46 6.99
C MET A 91 3.24 -7.05 5.62
N PHE A 92 3.06 -6.19 4.61
CA PHE A 92 2.83 -6.62 3.23
C PHE A 92 4.01 -7.43 2.68
N GLU A 93 5.25 -6.96 2.86
CA GLU A 93 6.44 -7.68 2.41
C GLU A 93 6.60 -9.03 3.11
N HIS A 94 6.31 -9.09 4.41
CA HIS A 94 6.34 -10.33 5.19
C HIS A 94 5.31 -11.34 4.67
N GLN A 95 4.06 -10.90 4.47
CA GLN A 95 3.00 -11.76 3.96
C GLN A 95 3.30 -12.25 2.55
N LYS A 96 3.87 -11.39 1.69
CA LYS A 96 4.32 -11.76 0.36
C LYS A 96 5.39 -12.85 0.41
N ALA A 97 6.39 -12.71 1.27
CA ALA A 97 7.43 -13.73 1.45
C ALA A 97 6.84 -15.08 1.89
N ILE A 98 5.84 -15.08 2.78
CA ILE A 98 5.11 -16.30 3.18
C ILE A 98 4.40 -16.92 1.97
N VAL A 99 3.69 -16.13 1.18
CA VAL A 99 3.01 -16.63 -0.03
C VAL A 99 4.00 -17.24 -1.01
N ASP A 100 5.12 -16.56 -1.29
CA ASP A 100 6.15 -17.06 -2.19
C ASP A 100 6.76 -18.38 -1.66
N GLN A 101 6.98 -18.48 -0.35
CA GLN A 101 7.46 -19.71 0.27
C GLN A 101 6.45 -20.86 0.13
N LEU A 102 5.16 -20.60 0.38
CA LEU A 102 4.09 -21.60 0.22
C LEU A 102 3.94 -22.04 -1.24
N GLU A 103 4.06 -21.12 -2.19
CA GLU A 103 4.00 -21.43 -3.61
C GLU A 103 5.18 -22.32 -4.03
N ASN A 104 6.39 -22.05 -3.53
CA ASN A 104 7.56 -22.91 -3.76
C ASN A 104 7.39 -24.30 -3.13
N TYR A 105 6.82 -24.40 -1.93
CA TYR A 105 6.49 -25.70 -1.32
C TYR A 105 5.45 -26.46 -2.15
N ARG A 106 4.41 -25.75 -2.63
CA ARG A 106 3.38 -26.33 -3.51
C ARG A 106 3.99 -26.85 -4.80
N GLN A 107 4.87 -26.09 -5.44
CA GLN A 107 5.58 -26.52 -6.65
C GLN A 107 6.57 -27.65 -6.37
N SER A 108 7.16 -27.74 -5.19
CA SER A 108 8.07 -28.86 -4.86
C SER A 108 7.34 -30.19 -4.68
N PHE A 109 6.08 -30.17 -4.23
CA PHE A 109 5.29 -31.39 -4.02
C PHE A 109 4.34 -31.72 -5.17
N SER A 110 3.75 -30.69 -5.78
CA SER A 110 2.74 -30.79 -6.86
C SER A 110 3.25 -30.27 -8.19
N GLY A 111 4.51 -29.83 -8.27
CA GLY A 111 5.13 -29.44 -9.52
C GLY A 111 5.44 -30.68 -10.35
N VAL A 112 4.83 -30.72 -11.52
CA VAL A 112 5.12 -31.70 -12.54
C VAL A 112 6.42 -31.29 -13.21
N ASN A 113 7.41 -32.18 -13.22
CA ASN A 113 8.61 -31.95 -14.02
C ASN A 113 8.31 -32.33 -15.48
N LEU A 114 8.03 -31.32 -16.32
CA LEU A 114 7.71 -31.51 -17.74
C LEU A 114 8.80 -32.28 -18.50
N GLU A 115 10.06 -32.19 -18.06
CA GLU A 115 11.17 -32.93 -18.66
C GLU A 115 11.10 -34.43 -18.30
N GLU A 116 10.71 -34.76 -17.07
CA GLU A 116 10.50 -36.13 -16.63
C GLU A 116 9.26 -36.74 -17.31
N GLU A 117 8.15 -36.01 -17.40
CA GLU A 117 6.97 -36.45 -18.15
C GLU A 117 7.26 -36.63 -19.65
N ALA A 118 8.08 -35.76 -20.25
CA ALA A 118 8.50 -35.90 -21.65
C ALA A 118 9.40 -37.13 -21.86
N LEU A 119 10.31 -37.41 -20.92
CA LEU A 119 11.13 -38.63 -20.95
C LEU A 119 10.28 -39.88 -20.82
N ASP A 120 9.31 -39.87 -19.91
CA ASP A 120 8.36 -40.97 -19.74
C ASP A 120 7.49 -41.15 -20.99
N MET A 121 7.04 -40.07 -21.63
CA MET A 121 6.33 -40.12 -22.90
C MET A 121 7.17 -40.79 -24.00
N ILE A 122 8.44 -40.39 -24.15
CA ILE A 122 9.37 -40.98 -25.12
C ILE A 122 9.59 -42.47 -24.81
N LYS A 123 9.73 -42.83 -23.52
CA LYS A 123 9.88 -44.21 -23.07
C LYS A 123 8.65 -45.05 -23.40
N TYR A 124 7.44 -44.57 -23.10
CA TYR A 124 6.20 -45.27 -23.45
C TYR A 124 6.04 -45.42 -24.96
N GLN A 125 6.42 -44.40 -25.74
CA GLN A 125 6.38 -44.48 -27.20
C GLN A 125 7.38 -45.49 -27.76
N THR A 126 8.57 -45.57 -27.15
CA THR A 126 9.59 -46.57 -27.52
C THR A 126 9.11 -47.99 -27.20
N VAL A 127 8.54 -48.21 -26.01
CA VAL A 127 7.98 -49.50 -25.61
C VAL A 127 6.82 -49.89 -26.53
N PHE A 128 5.91 -48.96 -26.85
CA PHE A 128 4.80 -49.21 -27.77
C PHE A 128 5.29 -49.66 -29.16
N ASN A 129 6.28 -48.95 -29.72
CA ASN A 129 6.88 -49.33 -31.00
C ASN A 129 7.56 -50.70 -30.94
N ALA A 130 8.25 -51.01 -29.84
CA ALA A 130 8.86 -52.33 -29.64
C ALA A 130 7.80 -53.44 -29.56
N SER A 131 6.72 -53.23 -28.81
CA SER A 131 5.58 -54.17 -28.72
C SER A 131 4.91 -54.37 -30.07
N ALA A 132 4.66 -53.31 -30.84
CA ALA A 132 4.11 -53.41 -32.18
C ALA A 132 5.01 -54.23 -33.12
N LYS A 133 6.33 -54.09 -33.00
CA LYS A 133 7.29 -54.89 -33.77
C LYS A 133 7.27 -56.36 -33.33
N ALA A 134 7.20 -56.63 -32.03
CA ALA A 134 7.09 -58.00 -31.51
C ALA A 134 5.80 -58.69 -31.99
N MET A 135 4.66 -57.97 -32.02
CA MET A 135 3.40 -58.49 -32.56
C MET A 135 3.52 -58.85 -34.04
N LYS A 136 4.14 -57.98 -34.86
CA LYS A 136 4.38 -58.28 -36.28
C LYS A 136 5.25 -59.52 -36.48
N VAL A 137 6.27 -59.71 -35.63
CA VAL A 137 7.09 -60.93 -35.66
C VAL A 137 6.24 -62.15 -35.30
N GLY A 138 5.40 -62.05 -34.27
CA GLY A 138 4.47 -63.13 -33.89
C GLY A 138 3.47 -63.48 -34.99
N GLU A 139 2.91 -62.49 -35.66
CA GLU A 139 2.01 -62.66 -36.81
C GLU A 139 2.72 -63.39 -37.95
N SER A 140 3.93 -62.97 -38.31
CA SER A 140 4.73 -63.63 -39.35
C SER A 140 5.09 -65.08 -39.00
N LEU A 141 5.37 -65.37 -37.72
CA LEU A 141 5.60 -66.75 -37.26
C LEU A 141 4.32 -67.60 -37.34
N LEU A 142 3.16 -67.04 -36.97
CA LEU A 142 1.86 -67.72 -37.08
C LEU A 142 1.50 -68.03 -38.53
N GLU A 143 1.68 -67.07 -39.45
CA GLU A 143 1.48 -67.28 -40.88
C GLU A 143 2.40 -68.40 -41.41
N THR A 144 3.67 -68.40 -41.01
CA THR A 144 4.62 -69.44 -41.41
C THR A 144 4.17 -70.83 -40.94
N VAL A 145 3.75 -70.97 -39.67
CA VAL A 145 3.26 -72.25 -39.13
C VAL A 145 1.99 -72.71 -39.83
N LEU A 146 1.06 -71.80 -40.13
CA LEU A 146 -0.15 -72.11 -40.89
C LEU A 146 0.16 -72.55 -42.32
N SER A 147 1.12 -71.91 -42.99
CA SER A 147 1.53 -72.24 -44.36
C SER A 147 2.21 -73.61 -44.51
N LEU A 148 2.73 -74.18 -43.41
CA LEU A 148 3.35 -75.51 -43.38
C LEU A 148 2.34 -76.64 -43.14
N LYS A 149 1.07 -76.32 -42.85
CA LYS A 149 0.02 -77.30 -42.49
C LYS A 149 -0.83 -77.77 -43.69
N ASP A 150 -0.58 -77.24 -44.89
CA ASP A 150 -1.11 -77.74 -46.16
C ASP A 150 0.01 -78.38 -47.00
#